data_AF-R7D3S7-F1
#
_entry.id   AF-R7D3S7-F1
#
_cell.length_a   1.000
_cell.length_b   1.000
_cell.length_c   1.000
_cell.angle_alpha   90.00
_cell.angle_beta   90.00
_cell.angle_gamma   90.00
#
_symmetry.space_group_name_H-M   'P 1'
#
loop_
_entity.id
_entity.type
_entity.pdbx_description
1 polymer ?
#
loop_
_entity_poly.entity_id
_entity_poly.type
_entity_poly.pdbx_seq_one_letter_code
_entity_poly.pdbx_strand_id
1 'polypeptide(L)'
;MKLFQLIGCVLLSMASVAFASCDDDEDMVLQPTQAEIMIKYLQEHRILRVEVVCESMGFESTPNNESTSYRIENPFIVITYRPDFSCKFNLNNLIGYKDLGDYVILYFN
;
A
#
# COMPACT_ATOMS: atom_id res chain seq x y z
N MET A 1 21.36 57.99 25.12
CA MET A 1 20.21 57.99 26.08
C MET A 1 20.23 56.63 26.79
N LYS A 2 20.77 56.54 28.02
CA LYS A 2 20.05 56.23 29.29
C LYS A 2 18.99 55.13 29.10
N LEU A 3 19.23 53.85 29.43
CA LEU A 3 19.38 53.20 30.74
C LEU A 3 18.13 53.32 31.65
N PHE A 4 17.63 52.13 32.05
CA PHE A 4 16.64 51.79 33.10
C PHE A 4 15.14 51.81 32.77
N GLN A 5 14.53 50.61 32.76
CA GLN A 5 13.58 50.10 33.77
C GLN A 5 13.56 48.55 33.64
N LEU A 6 14.27 47.81 34.51
CA LEU A 6 13.79 47.12 35.72
C LEU A 6 12.58 46.20 35.49
N ILE A 7 12.76 44.86 35.56
CA ILE A 7 12.58 43.98 36.75
C ILE A 7 11.10 43.94 37.18
N GLY A 8 10.42 42.81 37.35
CA GLY A 8 10.83 41.42 37.40
C GLY A 8 9.69 40.55 37.95
N CYS A 9 9.88 39.24 37.85
CA CYS A 9 9.36 38.13 38.65
C CYS A 9 8.09 38.34 39.50
N VAL A 10 7.01 37.62 39.16
CA VAL A 10 6.14 36.87 40.10
C VAL A 10 5.47 35.76 39.27
N LEU A 11 6.07 34.57 39.10
CA LEU A 11 5.86 33.36 39.92
C LEU A 11 4.43 33.13 40.44
N LEU A 12 3.92 31.93 40.17
CA LEU A 12 2.92 31.19 40.96
C LEU A 12 1.43 31.59 40.88
N SER A 13 0.71 30.85 40.04
CA SER A 13 -0.56 30.22 40.44
C SER A 13 -0.54 28.79 39.90
N MET A 14 0.02 27.83 40.65
CA MET A 14 -0.75 26.86 41.44
C MET A 14 -2.07 26.46 40.75
N ALA A 15 -2.08 25.27 40.14
CA ALA A 15 -2.76 24.08 40.69
C ALA A 15 -4.28 24.20 40.55
N SER A 16 -5.05 23.32 39.93
CA SER A 16 -4.93 21.87 39.76
C SER A 16 -6.07 21.44 38.83
N VAL A 17 -5.84 20.48 37.94
CA VAL A 17 -6.80 19.38 37.71
C VAL A 17 -5.99 18.17 37.25
N ALA A 18 -5.82 17.24 38.19
CA ALA A 18 -5.50 15.86 37.90
C ALA A 18 -6.80 15.13 37.51
N PHE A 19 -6.61 13.98 36.85
CA PHE A 19 -7.59 13.02 36.33
C PHE A 19 -8.20 13.45 34.98
N ALA A 20 -8.13 12.67 33.90
CA ALA A 20 -7.96 11.23 33.78
C ALA A 20 -7.27 10.87 32.46
N SER A 21 -6.52 9.76 32.50
CA SER A 21 -6.43 8.75 31.45
C SER A 21 -7.29 9.02 30.21
N CYS A 22 -6.65 9.36 29.10
CA CYS A 22 -7.07 8.87 27.79
C CYS A 22 -5.81 8.28 27.17
N ASP A 23 -5.82 6.94 27.18
CA ASP A 23 -5.10 5.98 26.36
C ASP A 23 -3.78 6.42 25.71
N ASP A 24 -2.81 5.52 25.82
CA ASP A 24 -1.90 5.24 24.71
C ASP A 24 -2.77 5.02 23.45
N ASP A 25 -3.17 6.10 22.78
CA ASP A 25 -3.30 6.12 21.34
C ASP A 25 -1.86 5.95 20.83
N GLU A 26 -1.30 4.75 21.02
CA GLU A 26 -0.32 4.21 20.09
C GLU A 26 -0.89 4.52 18.73
N ASP A 27 -0.25 5.45 18.00
CA ASP A 27 -0.52 5.68 16.59
C ASP A 27 -0.62 4.30 15.94
N MET A 28 -1.86 3.80 15.77
CA MET A 28 -2.11 2.49 15.20
C MET A 28 -1.67 2.62 13.76
N VAL A 29 -0.40 2.35 13.51
CA VAL A 29 0.16 2.25 12.17
C VAL A 29 -0.56 1.07 11.53
N LEU A 30 -1.64 1.38 10.80
CA LEU A 30 -2.36 0.41 10.01
C LEU A 30 -1.34 -0.30 9.14
N GLN A 31 -1.18 -1.60 9.37
CA GLN A 31 -0.30 -2.40 8.54
C GLN A 31 -0.83 -2.35 7.10
N PRO A 32 0.05 -2.15 6.11
CA PRO A 32 -0.39 -2.07 4.73
C PRO A 32 -1.06 -3.38 4.33
N THR A 33 -2.14 -3.25 3.58
CA THR A 33 -2.84 -4.38 2.97
C THR A 33 -1.95 -5.08 1.95
N GLN A 34 -2.27 -6.33 1.66
CA GLN A 34 -1.57 -7.08 0.62
C GLN A 34 -1.65 -6.39 -0.75
N ALA A 35 -2.80 -5.77 -1.06
CA ALA A 35 -2.95 -4.96 -2.26
C ALA A 35 -1.97 -3.78 -2.29
N GLU A 36 -1.85 -3.02 -1.21
CA GLU A 36 -0.94 -1.86 -1.13
C GLU A 36 0.52 -2.28 -1.28
N ILE A 37 0.93 -3.38 -0.64
CA ILE A 37 2.28 -3.94 -0.77
C ILE A 37 2.57 -4.29 -2.24
N MET A 38 1.65 -5.00 -2.90
CA MET A 38 1.84 -5.43 -4.29
C MET A 38 1.83 -4.25 -5.27
N ILE A 39 0.94 -3.28 -5.07
CA ILE A 39 0.88 -2.06 -5.89
C ILE A 39 2.19 -1.30 -5.79
N LYS A 40 2.68 -1.08 -4.56
CA LYS A 40 3.95 -0.41 -4.31
C LYS A 40 5.10 -1.15 -5.00
N TYR A 41 5.16 -2.47 -4.84
CA TYR A 41 6.17 -3.30 -5.48
C TYR A 41 6.17 -3.13 -7.02
N LEU A 42 5.01 -3.25 -7.68
CA LEU A 42 4.88 -3.11 -9.14
C LEU A 42 5.33 -1.73 -9.63
N GLN A 43 5.05 -0.68 -8.85
CA GLN A 43 5.41 0.71 -9.17
C GLN A 43 6.91 0.99 -8.97
N GLU A 44 7.48 0.54 -7.85
CA GLU A 44 8.89 0.79 -7.51
C GLU A 44 9.85 -0.01 -8.40
N HIS A 45 9.51 -1.27 -8.72
CA HIS A 45 10.35 -2.15 -9.53
C HIS A 45 10.13 -1.97 -11.03
N ARG A 46 9.21 -1.09 -11.44
CA ARG A 46 8.91 -0.77 -12.85
C ARG A 46 8.66 -2.02 -13.70
N ILE A 47 7.88 -2.94 -13.14
CA ILE A 47 7.56 -4.22 -13.80
C ILE A 47 6.91 -3.93 -15.16
N LEU A 48 7.41 -4.54 -16.22
CA LEU A 48 6.95 -4.25 -17.59
C LEU A 48 5.74 -5.12 -17.97
N ARG A 49 5.66 -6.33 -17.41
CA ARG A 49 4.66 -7.34 -17.77
C ARG A 49 4.17 -8.10 -16.54
N VAL A 50 2.90 -8.50 -16.55
CA VAL A 50 2.29 -9.24 -15.45
C VAL A 50 1.53 -10.44 -16.02
N GLU A 51 1.88 -11.63 -15.56
CA GLU A 51 1.16 -12.85 -15.87
C GLU A 51 0.30 -13.27 -14.69
N VAL A 52 -0.81 -13.97 -14.96
CA VAL A 52 -1.66 -14.50 -13.90
C VAL A 52 -1.90 -15.98 -14.05
N VAL A 53 -1.72 -16.68 -12.94
CA VAL A 53 -2.24 -18.01 -12.70
C VAL A 53 -3.47 -17.89 -11.81
N CYS A 54 -4.61 -18.33 -12.30
CA CYS A 54 -5.89 -18.30 -11.59
C CYS A 54 -6.71 -19.53 -12.02
N GLU A 55 -6.78 -20.51 -11.12
CA GLU A 55 -7.40 -21.82 -11.41
C GLU A 55 -8.88 -21.66 -11.77
N SER A 56 -9.59 -20.77 -11.08
CA SER A 56 -11.00 -20.49 -11.32
C SER A 56 -11.32 -19.92 -12.72
N MET A 57 -10.31 -19.37 -13.42
CA MET A 57 -10.46 -18.89 -14.80
C MET A 57 -9.90 -19.85 -15.85
N GLY A 58 -9.45 -21.04 -15.46
CA GLY A 58 -8.85 -22.00 -16.39
C GLY A 58 -7.54 -21.51 -17.01
N PHE A 59 -6.88 -20.52 -16.39
CA PHE A 59 -5.50 -20.18 -16.76
C PHE A 59 -4.58 -21.26 -16.20
N GLU A 60 -4.26 -22.24 -17.06
CA GLU A 60 -3.36 -23.34 -16.71
C GLU A 60 -1.96 -22.84 -16.38
N SER A 61 -1.25 -23.64 -15.57
CA SER A 61 0.11 -23.44 -15.05
C SER A 61 1.22 -23.13 -16.08
N THR A 62 0.92 -23.16 -17.38
CA THR A 62 1.86 -22.78 -18.45
C THR A 62 1.64 -21.32 -18.87
N PRO A 63 2.64 -20.45 -18.70
CA PRO A 63 2.54 -19.02 -18.96
C PRO A 63 2.70 -18.74 -20.46
N ASN A 64 1.66 -19.06 -21.25
CA ASN A 64 1.59 -18.64 -22.65
C ASN A 64 0.58 -17.50 -22.86
N ASN A 65 -0.07 -17.04 -21.79
CA ASN A 65 -0.95 -15.87 -21.82
C ASN A 65 -0.13 -14.64 -21.43
N GLU A 66 0.83 -14.26 -22.28
CA GLU A 66 1.58 -13.02 -22.09
C GLU A 66 0.60 -11.83 -22.09
N SER A 67 0.60 -11.04 -21.02
CA SER A 67 -0.18 -9.80 -20.99
C SER A 67 0.38 -8.82 -22.02
N THR A 68 -0.48 -8.20 -22.80
CA THR A 68 -0.09 -7.06 -23.65
C THR A 68 0.17 -5.81 -22.81
N SER A 69 -0.61 -5.62 -21.74
CA SER A 69 -0.42 -4.53 -20.77
C SER A 69 -1.17 -4.81 -19.47
N TYR A 70 -0.86 -4.03 -18.42
CA TYR A 70 -1.64 -4.00 -17.20
C TYR A 70 -1.80 -2.56 -16.68
N ARG A 71 -2.81 -2.34 -15.86
CA ARG A 71 -3.01 -1.09 -15.11
C ARG A 71 -3.49 -1.38 -13.69
N ILE A 72 -3.17 -0.47 -12.77
CA ILE A 72 -3.55 -0.57 -11.37
C ILE A 72 -4.80 0.29 -11.13
N GLU A 73 -5.83 -0.30 -10.54
CA GLU A 73 -7.07 0.34 -10.11
C GLU A 73 -7.33 -0.05 -8.64
N ASN A 74 -6.55 0.50 -7.69
CA ASN A 74 -6.54 0.10 -6.26
C ASN A 74 -7.95 -0.25 -5.72
N PRO A 75 -8.19 -1.45 -5.13
CA PRO A 75 -7.24 -2.54 -4.82
C PRO A 75 -7.08 -3.60 -5.93
N PHE A 76 -7.42 -3.24 -7.17
CA PHE A 76 -7.42 -4.17 -8.29
C PHE A 76 -6.24 -3.96 -9.24
N ILE A 77 -5.92 -5.02 -9.97
CA ILE A 77 -5.11 -4.97 -11.18
C ILE A 77 -5.97 -5.39 -12.37
N VAL A 78 -5.90 -4.63 -13.45
CA VAL A 78 -6.55 -4.99 -14.72
C VAL A 78 -5.47 -5.39 -15.71
N ILE A 79 -5.60 -6.60 -16.25
CA ILE A 79 -4.63 -7.20 -17.16
C ILE A 79 -5.30 -7.41 -18.50
N THR A 80 -4.68 -6.88 -19.54
CA THR A 80 -5.14 -6.95 -20.92
C THR A 80 -4.28 -7.97 -21.67
N TYR A 81 -4.87 -9.09 -22.05
CA TYR A 81 -4.19 -10.13 -22.83
C TYR A 81 -4.35 -9.90 -24.34
N ARG A 82 -5.52 -9.39 -24.76
CA ARG A 82 -5.84 -8.99 -26.14
C ARG A 82 -6.66 -7.69 -26.10
N PRO A 83 -6.73 -6.91 -27.20
CA PRO A 83 -7.45 -5.63 -27.23
C PRO A 83 -8.92 -5.71 -26.77
N ASP A 84 -9.57 -6.86 -26.97
CA ASP A 84 -10.96 -7.16 -26.63
C ASP A 84 -11.12 -8.00 -25.35
N PHE A 85 -10.02 -8.41 -24.70
CA PHE A 85 -10.05 -9.30 -23.56
C PHE A 85 -9.16 -8.80 -22.43
N SER A 86 -9.81 -8.32 -21.37
CA SER A 86 -9.18 -7.88 -20.13
C SER A 86 -9.84 -8.53 -18.92
N CYS A 87 -9.03 -8.88 -17.93
CA CYS A 87 -9.49 -9.45 -16.67
C CYS A 87 -9.15 -8.50 -15.53
N LYS A 88 -10.02 -8.40 -14.53
CA LYS A 88 -9.83 -7.58 -13.33
C LYS A 88 -9.68 -8.49 -12.12
N PHE A 89 -8.57 -8.36 -11.41
CA PHE A 89 -8.23 -9.17 -10.25
C PHE A 89 -8.15 -8.30 -9.01
N ASN A 90 -8.73 -8.77 -7.91
CA ASN A 90 -8.59 -8.12 -6.60
C ASN A 90 -7.26 -8.54 -5.97
N LEU A 91 -6.33 -7.61 -5.76
CA LEU A 91 -5.02 -7.91 -5.19
C LEU A 91 -5.08 -8.37 -3.74
N ASN A 92 -6.19 -8.14 -3.03
CA ASN A 92 -6.42 -8.73 -1.71
C ASN A 92 -6.67 -10.25 -1.76
N ASN A 93 -6.95 -10.81 -2.96
CA ASN A 93 -7.07 -12.25 -3.18
C ASN A 93 -5.77 -12.86 -3.74
N LEU A 94 -4.70 -12.07 -3.84
CA LEU A 94 -3.39 -12.58 -4.25
C LEU A 94 -2.93 -13.60 -3.20
N ILE A 95 -2.40 -14.74 -3.63
CA ILE A 95 -1.86 -15.77 -2.73
C ILE A 95 -0.33 -15.70 -2.69
N GLY A 96 0.27 -15.32 -3.81
CA GLY A 96 1.71 -15.20 -3.94
C GLY A 96 2.10 -14.61 -5.29
N TYR A 97 3.40 -14.39 -5.47
CA TYR A 97 3.97 -13.95 -6.72
C TYR A 97 5.37 -14.55 -6.94
N LYS A 98 5.78 -14.61 -8.20
CA LYS A 98 7.14 -14.98 -8.60
C LYS A 98 7.75 -13.84 -9.42
N ASP A 99 8.83 -13.27 -8.90
CA ASP A 99 9.64 -12.26 -9.57
C ASP A 99 10.61 -12.91 -10.57
N LEU A 100 10.61 -12.42 -11.81
CA LEU A 100 11.48 -12.86 -12.89
C LEU A 100 12.27 -11.68 -13.50
N GLY A 101 12.35 -10.55 -12.79
CA GLY A 101 13.04 -9.32 -13.17
C GLY A 101 12.16 -8.42 -14.02
N ASP A 102 12.02 -8.76 -15.31
CA ASP A 102 11.27 -7.92 -16.26
C ASP A 102 9.74 -8.14 -16.19
N TYR A 103 9.32 -9.21 -15.54
CA TYR A 103 7.92 -9.58 -15.39
C TYR A 103 7.67 -10.35 -14.10
N VAL A 104 6.41 -10.35 -13.67
CA VAL A 104 5.97 -11.00 -12.43
C VAL A 104 4.80 -11.92 -12.75
N ILE A 105 4.82 -13.12 -12.17
CA ILE A 105 3.67 -14.03 -12.19
C ILE A 105 2.91 -13.86 -10.87
N LEU A 106 1.64 -13.52 -10.96
CA LEU A 106 0.73 -13.39 -9.82
C LEU A 106 -0.16 -14.63 -9.71
N TYR A 107 -0.30 -15.17 -8.51
CA TYR A 107 -1.11 -16.36 -8.24
C TYR A 107 -2.36 -15.95 -7.45
N PHE A 108 -3.54 -16.21 -8.00
CA PHE A 108 -4.83 -15.96 -7.37
C PHE A 108 -5.61 -17.27 -7.20
N ASN A 109 -6.53 -17.30 -6.25
CA ASN A 109 -7.53 -18.36 -6.11
C ASN A 109 -8.63 -18.15 -7.17
#